data_AF-A0A1H2L8C0-F1
#
_entry.id   AF-A0A1H2L8C0-F1
#
_cell.length_a   1.000
_cell.length_b   1.000
_cell.length_c   1.000
_cell.angle_alpha   90.00
_cell.angle_beta   90.00
_cell.angle_gamma   90.00
#
_symmetry.space_group_name_H-M   'P 1'
#
loop_
_entity.id
_entity.type
_entity.pdbx_description
1 polymer ?
#
loop_
_entity_poly.entity_id
_entity_poly.type
_entity_poly.pdbx_seq_one_letter_code
_entity_poly.pdbx_strand_id
1 'polypeptide(L)'
;MMTMATERPGREIPKEYREVIDYQISQHGWWYEHPANRQPRVYPADRSKPPIVLASTPSDRRALKNFVAAVRRAGGEWPPGRRA
;
A
#
# COMPACT_ATOMS: atom_id res chain seq x y z
N MET A 1 -21.25 -10.56 -12.93
CA MET A 1 -20.10 -9.70 -13.30
C MET A 1 -18.95 -10.04 -12.35
N MET A 2 -17.91 -10.72 -12.82
CA MET A 2 -16.71 -11.00 -12.01
C MET A 2 -15.83 -9.75 -11.97
N THR A 3 -15.77 -9.08 -10.82
CA THR A 3 -14.78 -8.03 -10.57
C THR A 3 -13.41 -8.68 -10.47
N MET A 4 -12.53 -8.43 -11.44
CA MET A 4 -11.12 -8.81 -11.38
C MET A 4 -10.43 -7.92 -10.33
N ALA A 5 -10.40 -8.37 -9.07
CA ALA A 5 -9.58 -7.74 -8.06
C ALA A 5 -8.12 -8.10 -8.35
N THR A 6 -7.28 -7.09 -8.62
CA THR A 6 -5.84 -7.32 -8.77
C THR A 6 -5.22 -7.43 -7.39
N GLU A 7 -4.57 -8.56 -7.10
CA GLU A 7 -3.92 -8.85 -5.81
C GLU A 7 -2.51 -8.26 -5.69
N ARG A 8 -2.01 -7.63 -6.78
CA ARG A 8 -0.71 -6.97 -6.83
C ARG A 8 -0.82 -5.56 -7.41
N PRO A 9 -0.03 -4.60 -6.91
CA PRO A 9 -0.06 -3.24 -7.43
C PRO A 9 0.53 -3.17 -8.85
N GLY A 10 -0.26 -2.69 -9.81
CA GLY A 10 0.18 -2.47 -11.19
C GLY A 10 0.43 -1.00 -11.52
N ARG A 11 0.38 -0.66 -12.82
CA ARG A 11 0.62 0.71 -13.32
C ARG A 11 -0.46 1.72 -12.92
N GLU A 12 -1.54 1.27 -12.28
CA GLU A 12 -2.61 2.13 -11.75
C GLU A 12 -2.13 3.07 -10.63
N ILE A 13 -1.03 2.73 -9.94
CA ILE A 13 -0.46 3.54 -8.87
C ILE A 13 0.98 3.93 -9.19
N PRO A 14 1.47 5.07 -8.68
CA PRO A 14 2.82 5.54 -8.95
C PRO A 14 3.87 4.55 -8.49
N LYS A 15 5.03 4.60 -9.15
CA LYS A 15 6.13 3.67 -8.92
C LYS A 15 6.53 3.61 -7.44
N GLU A 16 6.62 4.75 -6.77
CA GLU A 16 7.04 4.85 -5.37
C GLU A 16 6.06 4.14 -4.43
N TYR A 17 4.76 4.23 -4.68
CA TYR A 17 3.77 3.49 -3.89
C TYR A 17 3.85 2.00 -4.17
N ARG A 18 4.05 1.60 -5.45
CA ARG A 18 4.24 0.19 -5.81
C ARG A 18 5.41 -0.44 -5.07
N GLU A 19 6.55 0.24 -5.04
CA GLU A 19 7.75 -0.27 -4.38
C GLU A 19 7.53 -0.48 -2.88
N VAL A 20 6.88 0.46 -2.21
CA VAL A 20 6.52 0.31 -0.79
C VAL A 20 5.60 -0.87 -0.57
N ILE A 21 4.55 -1.00 -1.39
CA ILE A 21 3.53 -2.05 -1.27
C ILE A 21 4.13 -3.42 -1.57
N ASP A 22 4.88 -3.56 -2.66
CA ASP A 22 5.52 -4.81 -3.07
C ASP A 22 6.51 -5.29 -2.00
N TYR A 23 7.25 -4.37 -1.38
CA TYR A 23 8.08 -4.69 -0.22
C TYR A 23 7.24 -5.18 0.98
N GLN A 24 6.12 -4.52 1.32
CA GLN A 24 5.25 -5.01 2.40
C GLN A 24 4.67 -6.40 2.11
N ILE A 25 4.24 -6.64 0.86
CA ILE A 25 3.69 -7.93 0.45
C ILE A 25 4.76 -9.02 0.57
N SER A 26 5.95 -8.77 -0.01
CA SER A 26 7.02 -9.76 -0.10
C SER A 26 7.71 -10.06 1.23
N GLN A 27 7.90 -9.06 2.10
CA GLN A 27 8.66 -9.21 3.35
C GLN A 27 7.78 -9.38 4.58
N HIS A 28 6.60 -8.75 4.57
CA HIS A 28 5.75 -8.67 5.77
C HIS A 28 4.43 -9.42 5.61
N GLY A 29 4.15 -10.05 4.45
CA GLY A 29 2.92 -10.81 4.22
C GLY A 29 1.66 -9.95 4.13
N TRP A 30 1.81 -8.68 3.73
CA TRP A 30 0.67 -7.79 3.48
C TRP A 30 -0.05 -8.22 2.20
N TRP A 31 -1.26 -7.69 1.98
CA TRP A 31 -1.98 -7.90 0.73
C TRP A 31 -2.54 -6.60 0.17
N TYR A 32 -2.79 -6.59 -1.14
CA TYR A 32 -3.29 -5.44 -1.88
C TYR A 32 -4.59 -5.80 -2.58
N GLU A 33 -5.53 -4.85 -2.60
CA GLU A 33 -6.74 -4.96 -3.40
C GLU A 33 -6.98 -3.67 -4.17
N HIS A 34 -7.27 -3.82 -5.46
CA HIS A 34 -7.78 -2.74 -6.28
C HIS A 34 -9.10 -3.12 -6.93
N PRO A 35 -10.23 -2.87 -6.26
CA PRO A 35 -11.54 -3.05 -6.87
C PRO A 35 -11.82 -1.94 -7.90
N ALA A 36 -12.39 -2.31 -9.06
CA ALA A 36 -12.59 -1.40 -10.20
C ALA A 36 -13.28 -0.05 -9.88
N ASN A 37 -14.15 -0.02 -8.85
CA ASN A 37 -14.96 1.15 -8.49
C ASN A 37 -14.55 1.79 -7.16
N ARG A 38 -13.42 1.42 -6.56
CA ARG A 38 -12.94 2.04 -5.32
C ARG A 38 -11.44 2.28 -5.37
N GLN A 39 -10.99 3.15 -4.47
CA GLN A 39 -9.58 3.44 -4.29
C GLN A 39 -8.80 2.16 -3.93
N PRO A 40 -7.57 2.00 -4.43
CA PRO A 40 -6.70 0.90 -4.04
C PRO A 40 -6.46 0.88 -2.53
N ARG A 41 -6.35 -0.33 -1.98
CA ARG A 41 -6.15 -0.56 -0.56
C ARG A 41 -4.97 -1.50 -0.35
N VAL A 42 -4.18 -1.21 0.67
CA VAL A 42 -3.20 -2.16 1.20
C VAL A 42 -3.63 -2.55 2.61
N TYR A 43 -3.51 -3.84 2.91
CA TYR A 43 -3.93 -4.42 4.16
C TYR A 43 -2.70 -4.91 4.93
N PRO A 44 -2.55 -4.51 6.19
CA PRO A 44 -1.49 -5.03 7.05
C PRO A 44 -1.65 -6.53 7.26
N ALA A 45 -0.52 -7.23 7.44
CA ALA A 45 -0.55 -8.64 7.83
C ALA A 45 -1.30 -8.87 9.16
N ASP A 46 -1.19 -7.91 10.07
CA ASP A 46 -2.01 -7.85 11.28
C ASP A 46 -3.43 -7.36 10.92
N ARG A 47 -4.38 -8.31 10.91
CA ARG A 47 -5.78 -8.07 10.56
C ARG A 47 -6.55 -7.20 11.57
N SER A 48 -5.97 -6.95 12.76
CA SER A 48 -6.57 -6.01 13.72
C SER A 48 -6.41 -4.55 13.30
N LYS A 49 -5.48 -4.27 12.38
CA LYS A 49 -5.19 -2.92 11.92
C LYS A 49 -6.02 -2.55 10.69
N PRO A 50 -6.45 -1.28 10.59
CA PRO A 50 -7.26 -0.84 9.45
C PRO A 50 -6.44 -0.86 8.15
N PRO A 51 -7.10 -1.06 6.99
CA PRO A 51 -6.46 -0.92 5.70
C PRO A 51 -6.02 0.52 5.44
N ILE A 52 -4.92 0.67 4.70
CA ILE A 52 -4.46 1.97 4.22
C ILE A 52 -5.02 2.18 2.82
N VAL A 53 -5.83 3.22 2.67
CA VAL A 53 -6.43 3.61 1.39
C VAL A 53 -5.48 4.53 0.64
N LEU A 54 -5.20 4.22 -0.62
CA LEU A 54 -4.40 5.07 -1.49
C LEU A 54 -5.30 6.12 -2.16
N ALA A 55 -5.01 7.39 -1.94
CA ALA A 55 -5.66 8.46 -2.68
C ALA A 55 -5.25 8.40 -4.16
N SER A 56 -6.22 8.51 -5.06
CA SER A 56 -6.01 8.40 -6.51
C SER A 56 -5.12 9.50 -7.11
N THR A 57 -4.92 10.63 -6.42
CA THR A 57 -4.14 11.76 -6.94
C THR A 57 -2.72 11.73 -6.37
N PRO A 58 -1.69 11.37 -7.16
CA PRO A 58 -0.38 11.05 -6.60
C PRO A 58 0.68 12.12 -6.82
N SER A 59 0.31 13.38 -7.07
CA SER A 59 1.32 14.39 -7.41
C SER A 59 1.98 15.07 -6.20
N ASP A 60 1.54 14.78 -4.97
CA ASP A 60 2.07 15.45 -3.78
C ASP A 60 3.05 14.56 -3.00
N ARG A 61 4.30 15.02 -2.86
CA ARG A 61 5.33 14.42 -1.99
C ARG A 61 4.81 14.24 -0.56
N ARG A 62 3.87 15.09 -0.11
CA ARG A 62 3.22 14.98 1.20
C ARG A 62 2.37 13.71 1.31
N ALA A 63 1.65 13.33 0.25
CA ALA A 63 0.83 12.12 0.25
C ALA A 63 1.68 10.87 0.41
N LEU A 64 2.83 10.79 -0.28
CA LEU A 64 3.75 9.65 -0.16
C LEU A 64 4.34 9.57 1.25
N LYS A 65 4.73 10.71 1.85
CA LYS A 65 5.22 10.75 3.24
C LYS A 65 4.17 10.28 4.23
N ASN A 66 2.91 10.73 4.07
CA ASN A 66 1.81 10.32 4.92
C ASN A 66 1.50 8.83 4.77
N PHE A 67 1.56 8.31 3.54
CA PHE A 67 1.39 6.90 3.25
C PHE A 67 2.47 6.05 3.93
N VAL A 68 3.75 6.41 3.78
CA VAL A 68 4.86 5.73 4.47
C VAL A 68 4.69 5.79 6.00
N ALA A 69 4.24 6.92 6.54
CA ALA A 69 3.95 7.03 7.97
C ALA A 69 2.81 6.11 8.41
N ALA A 70 1.75 5.97 7.60
CA ALA A 70 0.67 5.02 7.86
C ALA A 70 1.16 3.57 7.81
N VAL A 71 1.99 3.21 6.83
CA VAL A 71 2.61 1.88 6.71
C VAL A 71 3.39 1.54 7.98
N ARG A 72 4.23 2.46 8.46
CA ARG A 72 5.01 2.28 9.69
C ARG A 72 4.14 2.11 10.93
N ARG A 73 3.09 2.93 11.09
CA ARG A 73 2.13 2.79 12.21
C ARG A 73 1.40 1.45 12.15
N ALA A 74 1.13 0.97 10.95
CA ALA A 74 0.55 -0.34 10.72
C ALA A 74 1.54 -1.50 10.92
N GLY A 75 2.79 -1.24 11.30
CA GLY A 75 3.81 -2.27 11.58
C GLY A 75 4.56 -2.75 10.35
N GLY A 76 4.45 -2.05 9.23
CA GLY A 76 5.27 -2.26 8.05
C GLY A 76 6.55 -1.44 8.11
N GLU A 77 7.44 -1.64 7.14
CA GLU A 77 8.75 -1.02 7.11
C GLU A 77 9.04 -0.32 5.78
N TRP A 78 9.48 0.93 5.83
CA TRP A 78 9.97 1.63 4.64
C TRP A 78 10.80 2.88 5.01
N PRO A 79 11.94 3.16 4.36
CA PRO A 79 12.67 2.29 3.43
C PRO A 79 13.27 1.06 4.15
N PRO A 80 13.60 0.00 3.42
CA PRO A 80 14.17 -1.23 3.98
C PRO A 80 15.47 -0.97 4.76
N GLY A 81 15.65 -1.65 5.89
CA GLY A 81 16.85 -1.58 6.71
C GLY A 81 17.03 -0.26 7.45
N ARG A 82 16.02 0.63 7.44
CA ARG A 82 16.08 1.86 8.22
C ARG A 82 15.84 1.52 9.69
N ARG A 83 16.93 1.31 10.42
CA ARG A 83 16.93 1.31 11.89
C ARG A 83 16.29 2.63 12.35
N ALA A 84 15.26 2.49 13.20
CA ALA A 84 14.66 3.62 13.91
C ALA A 84 15.71 4.33 14.77
#